data_AF-T0CIY7-F1
#
_entry.id   AF-T0CIY7-F1
#
_cell.length_a   1.000
_cell.length_b   1.000
_cell.length_c   1.000
_cell.angle_alpha   90.00
_cell.angle_beta   90.00
_cell.angle_gamma   90.00
#
_symmetry.space_group_name_H-M   'P 1'
#
loop_
_entity.id
_entity.type
_entity.pdbx_description
1 polymer ?
#
loop_
_entity_poly.entity_id
_entity_poly.type
_entity_poly.pdbx_seq_one_letter_code
_entity_poly.pdbx_strand_id
1 'polypeptide(L)'
;MKSIILMLAMLPCLVFGYNHPDAKTLMTEYQEFRSMVSTMKHDYLVGDWYKAKDFGDTTLMWNLGDNLTDREVIRFFRRKADGSVFTVTYHRSDYIVDGRIVLRRFVGPEPTGWINHTIDYETGEQLGSQGWWPMFDDSDHAFMQQWGFHY
;
A
#
# COMPACT_ATOMS: atom_id res chain seq x y z
N MET A 1 -46.05 -17.97 -8.82
CA MET A 1 -45.05 -16.87 -8.68
C MET A 1 -43.74 -17.45 -8.16
N LYS A 2 -42.92 -17.98 -9.07
CA LYS A 2 -41.64 -18.68 -8.81
C LYS A 2 -40.43 -17.81 -9.18
N SER A 3 -40.65 -16.50 -9.37
CA SER A 3 -39.68 -15.62 -10.06
C SER A 3 -38.89 -14.68 -9.14
N ILE A 4 -39.12 -14.70 -7.82
CA ILE A 4 -38.37 -13.85 -6.86
C ILE A 4 -37.17 -14.61 -6.26
N ILE A 5 -37.23 -15.94 -6.15
CA ILE A 5 -36.15 -16.74 -5.54
C ILE A 5 -34.92 -16.81 -6.47
N LEU A 6 -35.09 -16.64 -7.79
CA LEU A 6 -33.96 -16.65 -8.72
C LEU A 6 -33.13 -15.35 -8.71
N MET A 7 -33.69 -14.25 -8.18
CA MET A 7 -33.02 -12.94 -8.18
C MET A 7 -32.07 -12.76 -6.98
N LEU A 8 -32.26 -13.53 -5.90
CA LEU A 8 -31.31 -13.61 -4.76
C LEU A 8 -30.18 -14.63 -4.97
N ALA A 9 -30.31 -15.55 -5.94
CA ALA A 9 -29.30 -16.56 -6.22
C ALA A 9 -28.17 -16.07 -7.16
N MET A 10 -28.27 -14.85 -7.71
CA MET A 10 -27.22 -14.24 -8.54
C MET A 10 -26.36 -13.20 -7.80
N LEU A 11 -26.48 -13.13 -6.48
CA LEU A 11 -25.68 -12.25 -5.62
C LEU A 11 -24.38 -12.85 -5.03
N PRO A 12 -23.74 -13.88 -5.64
CA PRO A 12 -22.32 -14.14 -5.35
C PRO A 12 -21.37 -14.05 -6.56
N CYS A 13 -21.81 -13.66 -7.77
CA CYS A 13 -20.96 -13.74 -8.97
C CYS A 13 -20.35 -12.42 -9.47
N LEU A 14 -20.21 -11.38 -8.62
CA LEU A 14 -19.47 -10.16 -8.97
C LEU A 14 -18.57 -9.65 -7.84
N VAL A 15 -18.00 -10.55 -7.06
CA VAL A 15 -16.79 -10.23 -6.29
C VAL A 15 -15.64 -10.88 -7.05
N PHE A 16 -15.01 -10.12 -7.95
CA PHE A 16 -13.61 -10.40 -8.27
C PHE A 16 -12.89 -10.32 -6.92
N GLY A 17 -12.55 -11.48 -6.36
CA GLY A 17 -12.05 -11.61 -5.01
C GLY A 17 -10.65 -11.02 -4.92
N TYR A 18 -10.56 -9.73 -4.63
CA TYR A 18 -9.37 -9.15 -4.02
C TYR A 18 -9.17 -9.84 -2.68
N ASN A 19 -8.19 -10.74 -2.62
CA ASN A 19 -7.86 -11.40 -1.38
C ASN A 19 -6.99 -10.42 -0.59
N HIS A 20 -7.47 -10.01 0.58
CA HIS A 20 -6.64 -9.23 1.49
C HIS A 20 -5.30 -9.95 1.71
N PRO A 21 -4.16 -9.32 1.38
CA PRO A 21 -2.87 -9.94 1.61
C PRO A 21 -2.71 -10.22 3.10
N ASP A 22 -2.16 -11.38 3.41
CA ASP A 22 -1.85 -11.73 4.79
C ASP A 22 -0.67 -10.90 5.32
N ALA A 23 -0.49 -10.91 6.64
CA ALA A 23 0.57 -10.14 7.27
C ALA A 23 1.97 -10.53 6.79
N LYS A 24 2.18 -11.80 6.44
CA LYS A 24 3.45 -12.29 5.90
C LYS A 24 3.75 -11.66 4.54
N THR A 25 2.77 -11.59 3.66
CA THR A 25 2.90 -10.97 2.33
C THR A 25 3.25 -9.50 2.46
N LEU A 26 2.53 -8.77 3.32
CA LEU A 26 2.78 -7.35 3.59
C LEU A 26 4.19 -7.09 4.16
N MET A 27 4.65 -7.95 5.07
CA MET A 27 6.00 -7.85 5.64
C MET A 27 7.06 -8.14 4.58
N THR A 28 6.89 -9.18 3.76
CA THR A 28 7.83 -9.52 2.69
C THR A 28 7.97 -8.37 1.69
N GLU A 29 6.84 -7.84 1.18
CA GLU A 29 6.84 -6.68 0.29
C GLU A 29 7.64 -5.52 0.90
N TYR A 30 7.34 -5.18 2.15
CA TYR A 30 8.02 -4.09 2.84
C TYR A 30 9.53 -4.30 2.95
N GLN A 31 9.97 -5.49 3.36
CA GLN A 31 11.40 -5.78 3.51
C GLN A 31 12.12 -5.77 2.15
N GLU A 32 11.49 -6.24 1.09
CA GLU A 32 12.03 -6.17 -0.27
C GLU A 32 12.20 -4.72 -0.72
N PHE A 33 11.18 -3.87 -0.56
CA PHE A 33 11.29 -2.45 -0.90
C PHE A 33 12.27 -1.70 -0.01
N ARG A 34 12.29 -2.00 1.28
CA ARG A 34 13.24 -1.41 2.23
C ARG A 34 14.68 -1.75 1.84
N SER A 35 14.95 -3.01 1.51
CA SER A 35 16.25 -3.46 1.00
C SER A 35 16.62 -2.74 -0.29
N MET A 36 15.70 -2.67 -1.25
CA MET A 36 15.87 -1.96 -2.51
C MET A 36 16.26 -0.49 -2.29
N VAL A 37 15.50 0.27 -1.50
CA VAL A 37 15.75 1.71 -1.30
C VAL A 37 16.94 2.00 -0.36
N SER A 38 17.37 1.04 0.45
CA SER A 38 18.55 1.18 1.32
C SER A 38 19.86 1.27 0.53
N THR A 39 19.90 0.67 -0.67
CA THR A 39 21.08 0.66 -1.56
C THR A 39 20.90 1.61 -2.76
N MET A 40 19.71 2.17 -2.93
CA MET A 40 19.37 3.03 -4.05
C MET A 40 19.94 4.45 -3.89
N LYS A 41 20.53 4.96 -4.97
CA LYS A 41 20.86 6.38 -5.09
C LYS A 41 19.60 7.16 -5.50
N HIS A 42 19.27 8.18 -4.73
CA HIS A 42 18.17 9.09 -5.02
C HIS A 42 18.57 10.13 -6.08
N ASP A 43 17.58 10.64 -6.80
CA ASP A 43 17.75 11.68 -7.82
C ASP A 43 17.66 13.08 -7.20
N TYR A 44 16.76 13.26 -6.21
CA TYR A 44 16.56 14.51 -5.49
C TYR A 44 15.90 14.28 -4.13
N LEU A 45 15.77 15.37 -3.35
CA LEU A 45 15.02 15.38 -2.09
C LEU A 45 13.67 16.08 -2.27
N VAL A 46 12.63 15.58 -1.60
CA VAL A 46 11.31 16.22 -1.51
C VAL A 46 11.10 16.72 -0.07
N GLY A 47 10.95 18.04 0.07
CA GLY A 47 10.77 18.70 1.37
C GLY A 47 11.91 18.46 2.36
N ASP A 48 13.15 18.29 1.86
CA ASP A 48 14.36 17.96 2.62
C ASP A 48 14.29 16.70 3.50
N TRP A 49 13.22 15.91 3.36
CA TRP A 49 12.92 14.77 4.21
C TRP A 49 12.86 13.45 3.45
N TYR A 50 12.24 13.45 2.27
CA TYR A 50 12.16 12.26 1.42
C TYR A 50 13.30 12.23 0.42
N LYS A 51 13.99 11.09 0.34
CA LYS A 51 14.75 10.72 -0.85
C LYS A 51 13.77 10.33 -1.94
N ALA A 52 13.98 10.78 -3.17
CA ALA A 52 13.09 10.49 -4.29
C ALA A 52 13.84 10.00 -5.53
N LYS A 53 13.20 9.09 -6.28
CA LYS A 53 13.67 8.58 -7.57
C LYS A 53 12.51 8.44 -8.54
N ASP A 54 12.69 8.90 -9.77
CA ASP A 54 11.65 8.88 -10.80
C ASP A 54 11.77 7.69 -11.75
N PHE A 55 10.61 7.12 -12.10
CA PHE A 55 10.42 6.01 -13.02
C PHE A 55 9.30 6.33 -14.02
N GLY A 56 9.39 7.49 -14.67
CA GLY A 56 8.38 7.95 -15.63
C GLY A 56 7.17 8.55 -14.93
N ASP A 57 6.04 7.84 -14.91
CA ASP A 57 4.80 8.30 -14.27
C ASP A 57 4.78 8.08 -12.73
N THR A 58 5.78 7.36 -12.22
CA THR A 58 5.91 6.96 -10.82
C THR A 58 7.14 7.59 -10.18
N THR A 59 6.95 8.24 -9.04
CA THR A 59 8.02 8.69 -8.15
C THR A 59 8.05 7.79 -6.92
N LEU A 60 9.17 7.10 -6.71
CA LEU A 60 9.45 6.37 -5.48
C LEU A 60 10.09 7.32 -4.47
N MET A 61 9.42 7.53 -3.35
CA MET A 61 9.89 8.38 -2.25
C MET A 61 10.10 7.53 -1.00
N TRP A 62 11.18 7.78 -0.27
CA TRP A 62 11.44 7.05 0.97
C TRP A 62 12.20 7.86 2.01
N ASN A 63 11.97 7.48 3.26
CA ASN A 63 12.80 7.81 4.40
C ASN A 63 12.87 6.56 5.29
N LEU A 64 14.08 6.04 5.55
CA LEU A 64 14.28 4.83 6.36
C LEU A 64 14.57 5.15 7.84
N GLY A 65 14.01 6.24 8.34
CA GLY A 65 14.23 6.70 9.70
C GLY A 65 15.62 7.30 9.90
N ASP A 66 15.74 8.05 10.98
CA ASP A 66 16.99 8.49 11.58
C ASP A 66 17.04 7.98 13.03
N ASN A 67 18.19 8.10 13.70
CA ASN A 67 18.37 7.62 15.08
C ASN A 67 17.43 8.32 16.11
N LEU A 68 16.58 9.26 15.68
CA LEU A 68 15.71 10.07 16.52
C LEU A 68 14.23 9.66 16.39
N THR A 69 13.84 9.08 15.25
CA THR A 69 12.47 8.64 15.00
C THR A 69 12.47 7.25 14.37
N ASP A 70 11.83 6.26 15.01
CA ASP A 70 11.63 4.91 14.49
C ASP A 70 10.59 4.85 13.34
N ARG A 71 10.52 5.94 12.58
CA ARG A 71 9.54 6.20 11.54
C ARG A 71 10.17 5.98 10.19
N GLU A 72 9.66 4.98 9.48
CA GLU A 72 10.06 4.72 8.10
C GLU A 72 8.85 4.91 7.18
N VAL A 73 9.10 5.47 6.00
CA VAL A 73 8.10 5.62 4.94
C VAL A 73 8.71 5.17 3.63
N ILE A 74 7.98 4.34 2.89
CA ILE A 74 8.29 4.00 1.50
C ILE A 74 7.03 4.20 0.70
N ARG A 75 7.08 5.03 -0.34
CA ARG A 75 5.93 5.51 -1.08
C ARG A 75 6.16 5.41 -2.57
N PHE A 76 5.23 4.76 -3.24
CA PHE A 76 5.14 4.74 -4.69
C PHE A 76 4.01 5.68 -5.09
N PHE A 77 4.38 6.87 -5.55
CA PHE A 77 3.44 7.89 -5.99
C PHE A 77 3.35 7.87 -7.51
N ARG A 78 2.17 7.59 -8.06
CA ARG A 78 1.95 7.60 -9.50
C ARG A 78 0.96 8.69 -9.89
N ARG A 79 1.31 9.48 -10.90
CA ARG A 79 0.41 10.42 -11.56
C ARG A 79 -0.12 9.80 -12.84
N LYS A 80 -1.44 9.57 -12.90
CA LYS A 80 -2.12 9.00 -14.05
C LYS A 80 -2.25 10.03 -15.18
N ALA A 81 -2.49 9.56 -16.40
CA ALA A 81 -2.57 10.40 -17.59
C ALA A 81 -3.73 11.43 -17.53
N ASP A 82 -4.80 11.11 -16.81
CA ASP A 82 -5.94 12.00 -16.55
C ASP A 82 -5.67 13.04 -15.44
N GLY A 83 -4.45 13.04 -14.86
CA GLY A 83 -4.03 13.92 -13.78
C GLY A 83 -4.36 13.42 -12.38
N SER A 84 -5.15 12.33 -12.26
CA SER A 84 -5.43 11.70 -10.97
C SER A 84 -4.18 11.04 -10.37
N VAL A 85 -4.24 10.75 -9.07
CA VAL A 85 -3.11 10.21 -8.31
C VAL A 85 -3.47 8.84 -7.76
N PHE A 86 -2.53 7.91 -7.84
CA PHE A 86 -2.61 6.61 -7.19
C PHE A 86 -1.34 6.37 -6.39
N THR A 87 -1.47 5.89 -5.15
CA THR A 87 -0.31 5.64 -4.30
C THR A 87 -0.38 4.29 -3.60
N VAL A 88 0.80 3.71 -3.37
CA VAL A 88 0.99 2.64 -2.38
C VAL A 88 2.04 3.13 -1.40
N THR A 89 1.67 3.21 -0.12
CA THR A 89 2.55 3.76 0.91
C THR A 89 2.66 2.81 2.10
N TYR A 90 3.89 2.49 2.48
CA TYR A 90 4.22 1.79 3.70
C TYR A 90 4.67 2.78 4.76
N HIS A 91 4.15 2.64 5.98
CA HIS A 91 4.56 3.39 7.16
C HIS A 91 4.95 2.41 8.27
N ARG A 92 6.19 2.42 8.72
CA ARG A 92 6.60 1.82 10.00
C ARG A 92 6.55 2.89 11.06
N SER A 93 5.78 2.69 12.13
CA SER A 93 5.66 3.68 13.21
C SER A 93 5.12 3.07 14.50
N ASP A 94 5.43 3.70 15.63
CA ASP A 94 4.99 3.39 17.00
C ASP A 94 3.78 4.21 17.48
N TYR A 95 3.26 5.14 16.67
CA TYR A 95 2.29 6.17 17.11
C TYR A 95 0.82 5.74 17.19
N ILE A 96 0.50 4.50 16.84
CA ILE A 96 -0.89 4.12 16.51
C ILE A 96 -1.42 3.05 17.45
N VAL A 97 -0.54 2.17 17.91
CA VAL A 97 -0.87 1.14 18.89
C VAL A 97 0.13 1.28 20.01
N ASP A 98 -0.37 1.66 21.20
CA ASP A 98 0.48 1.93 22.35
C ASP A 98 1.41 0.75 22.64
N GLY A 99 2.71 1.05 22.68
CA GLY A 99 3.76 0.07 22.98
C GLY A 99 4.09 -0.90 21.85
N ARG A 100 3.62 -0.67 20.61
CA ARG A 100 3.93 -1.54 19.46
C ARG A 100 4.41 -0.73 18.26
N ILE A 101 5.47 -1.22 17.62
CA ILE A 101 5.84 -0.76 16.28
C ILE A 101 4.93 -1.49 15.28
N VAL A 102 4.19 -0.73 14.49
CA VAL A 102 3.31 -1.28 13.45
C VAL A 102 3.85 -0.95 12.06
N LEU A 103 3.58 -1.85 11.12
CA LEU A 103 3.69 -1.58 9.69
C LEU A 103 2.30 -1.39 9.11
N ARG A 104 2.09 -0.27 8.42
CA ARG A 104 0.84 0.04 7.73
C ARG A 104 1.07 0.13 6.24
N ARG A 105 0.20 -0.48 5.44
CA ARG A 105 0.19 -0.32 3.97
C ARG A 105 -1.11 0.35 3.54
N PHE A 106 -0.98 1.53 2.96
CA PHE A 106 -2.07 2.27 2.33
C PHE A 106 -2.05 2.03 0.83
N VAL A 107 -3.22 1.81 0.23
CA VAL A 107 -3.39 1.74 -1.22
C VAL A 107 -4.50 2.68 -1.66
N GLY A 108 -4.22 3.56 -2.63
CA GLY A 108 -5.18 4.49 -3.21
C GLY A 108 -4.72 5.96 -3.21
N PRO A 109 -5.63 6.88 -3.56
CA PRO A 109 -5.35 8.31 -3.53
C PRO A 109 -5.21 8.80 -2.07
N GLU A 110 -4.27 9.72 -1.86
CA GLU A 110 -4.08 10.39 -0.57
C GLU A 110 -5.19 11.41 -0.26
N PRO A 111 -5.45 11.74 1.03
CA PRO A 111 -4.72 11.31 2.23
C PRO A 111 -5.28 10.06 2.92
N THR A 112 -6.47 9.60 2.54
CA THR A 112 -7.19 8.51 3.22
C THR A 112 -6.83 7.12 2.70
N GLY A 113 -6.43 6.99 1.42
CA GLY A 113 -6.36 5.69 0.75
C GLY A 113 -7.74 5.03 0.63
N TRP A 114 -7.82 3.95 -0.12
CA TRP A 114 -9.01 3.10 -0.20
C TRP A 114 -8.97 1.98 0.83
N ILE A 115 -7.80 1.39 1.03
CA ILE A 115 -7.57 0.36 2.02
C ILE A 115 -6.27 0.61 2.77
N ASN A 116 -6.29 0.23 4.04
CA ASN A 116 -5.16 0.32 4.95
C ASN A 116 -5.02 -0.97 5.75
N HIS A 117 -3.93 -1.70 5.54
CA HIS A 117 -3.58 -2.88 6.31
C HIS A 117 -2.66 -2.49 7.46
N THR A 118 -2.87 -3.04 8.65
CA THR A 118 -2.00 -2.81 9.81
C THR A 118 -1.53 -4.16 10.35
N ILE A 119 -0.22 -4.31 10.48
CA ILE A 119 0.43 -5.46 11.08
C ILE A 119 1.35 -5.02 12.21
N ASP A 120 1.53 -5.90 13.17
CA ASP A 120 2.57 -5.77 14.17
C ASP A 120 3.92 -6.03 13.50
N TYR A 121 4.82 -5.04 13.55
CA TYR A 121 6.08 -5.12 12.83
C TYR A 121 7.04 -6.14 13.46
N GLU A 122 6.98 -6.30 14.77
CA GLU A 122 7.90 -7.17 15.51
C GLU A 122 7.44 -8.62 15.45
N THR A 123 6.13 -8.86 15.57
CA THR A 123 5.59 -10.23 15.63
C THR A 123 5.09 -10.75 14.28
N GLY A 124 4.80 -9.86 13.32
CA GLY A 124 4.17 -10.21 12.05
C GLY A 124 2.69 -10.59 12.19
N GLU A 125 2.05 -10.27 13.33
CA GLU A 125 0.62 -10.51 13.56
C GLU A 125 -0.24 -9.50 12.78
N GLN A 126 -1.36 -9.97 12.21
CA GLN A 126 -2.35 -9.08 11.61
C GLN A 126 -3.10 -8.32 12.71
N LEU A 127 -3.00 -7.00 12.74
CA LEU A 127 -3.73 -6.15 13.70
C LEU A 127 -5.08 -5.66 13.14
N GLY A 128 -5.24 -5.65 11.82
CA GLY A 128 -6.51 -5.40 11.16
C GLY A 128 -6.36 -4.74 9.80
N SER A 129 -7.49 -4.37 9.21
CA SER A 129 -7.53 -3.50 8.03
C SER A 129 -8.74 -2.58 8.09
N GLN A 130 -8.63 -1.42 7.46
CA GLN A 130 -9.69 -0.43 7.34
C GLN A 130 -9.89 -0.05 5.87
N GLY A 131 -11.14 0.18 5.48
CA GLY A 131 -11.50 0.52 4.09
C GLY A 131 -11.84 -0.70 3.23
N TRP A 132 -11.83 -0.52 1.92
CA TRP A 132 -12.17 -1.57 0.95
C TRP A 132 -11.30 -1.45 -0.29
N TRP A 133 -11.09 -2.58 -0.97
CA TRP A 133 -10.45 -2.58 -2.28
C TRP A 133 -11.33 -1.88 -3.31
N PRO A 134 -10.80 -0.88 -4.04
CA PRO A 134 -11.52 -0.27 -5.15
C PRO A 134 -11.70 -1.27 -6.30
N MET A 135 -12.50 -0.88 -7.29
CA MET A 135 -12.31 -1.42 -8.64
C MET A 135 -11.09 -0.74 -9.25
N PHE A 136 -10.02 -1.49 -9.47
CA PHE A 136 -8.89 -1.05 -10.27
C PHE A 136 -9.26 -1.00 -11.75
N ASP A 137 -8.78 0.03 -12.43
CA ASP A 137 -8.70 -0.02 -13.89
C ASP A 137 -7.44 -0.77 -14.35
N ASP A 138 -7.34 -1.06 -15.64
CA ASP A 138 -6.23 -1.83 -16.22
C ASP A 138 -4.86 -1.18 -15.93
N SER A 139 -4.82 0.16 -15.85
CA SER A 139 -3.59 0.88 -15.54
C SER A 139 -3.19 0.68 -14.08
N ASP A 140 -4.15 0.66 -13.15
CA ASP A 140 -3.91 0.38 -11.73
C ASP A 140 -3.43 -1.06 -11.55
N HIS A 141 -4.05 -2.03 -12.23
CA HIS A 141 -3.60 -3.42 -12.23
C HIS A 141 -2.16 -3.57 -12.73
N ALA A 142 -1.83 -2.92 -13.85
CA ALA A 142 -0.49 -2.96 -14.43
C ALA A 142 0.55 -2.36 -13.47
N PHE A 143 0.24 -1.24 -12.82
CA PHE A 143 1.11 -0.65 -11.81
C PHE A 143 1.32 -1.58 -10.61
N MET A 144 0.25 -2.18 -10.10
CA MET A 144 0.35 -3.08 -8.96
C MET A 144 1.22 -4.31 -9.28
N GLN A 145 1.07 -4.87 -10.49
CA GLN A 145 1.89 -5.99 -10.96
C GLN A 145 3.35 -5.61 -11.22
N GLN A 146 3.60 -4.46 -11.86
CA GLN A 146 4.94 -3.97 -12.18
C GLN A 146 5.81 -3.84 -10.93
N TRP A 147 5.22 -3.33 -9.85
CA TRP A 147 5.91 -3.10 -8.58
C TRP A 147 5.82 -4.29 -7.62
N GLY A 148 5.09 -5.35 -7.96
CA GLY A 148 4.99 -6.56 -7.14
C GLY A 148 4.08 -6.43 -5.91
N PHE A 149 3.07 -5.55 -5.95
CA PHE A 149 2.09 -5.43 -4.88
C PHE A 149 1.00 -6.52 -4.98
N HIS A 150 0.64 -7.10 -3.84
CA HIS A 150 -0.41 -8.11 -3.71
C HIS A 150 -1.73 -7.47 -3.25
N TYR A 151 -2.82 -7.82 -3.94
CA TYR A 151 -4.16 -7.26 -3.78
C TYR A 151 -5.26 -8.24 -4.19
#